data_AF-A0A1A8FK20-F1
#
_entry.id   AF-A0A1A8FK20-F1
#
_cell.length_a   1.000
_cell.length_b   1.000
_cell.length_c   1.000
_cell.angle_alpha   90.00
_cell.angle_beta   90.00
_cell.angle_gamma   90.00
#
_symmetry.space_group_name_H-M   'P 1'
#
loop_
_entity.id
_entity.type
_entity.pdbx_description
1 polymer ?
#
loop_
_entity_poly.entity_id
_entity_poly.type
_entity_poly.pdbx_seq_one_letter_code
_entity_poly.pdbx_strand_id
1 'polypeptide(L)' 'YRWSGENYYFVSGNLESLHIGAGGGGFALWLDADLNHGASFPCPTFNNPPLSTHQDFIVQDVEVWTVRG' A
#
# COMPACT_ATOMS: atom_id res chain seq x y z
N TYR A 1 6.28 6.52 -6.62
CA TYR A 1 7.49 6.39 -5.77
C TYR A 1 8.24 5.14 -6.18
N ARG A 2 9.58 5.19 -6.26
CA ARG A 2 10.42 4.03 -6.64
C ARG A 2 10.98 3.39 -5.36
N TRP A 3 11.48 2.15 -5.46
CA TRP A 3 12.20 1.53 -4.36
C TRP A 3 13.36 2.41 -3.89
N SER A 4 13.46 2.63 -2.58
CA SER A 4 14.47 3.48 -1.95
C SER A 4 15.83 2.81 -1.82
N GLY A 5 15.89 1.48 -1.81
CA GLY A 5 17.09 0.71 -1.48
C GLY A 5 17.18 0.26 -0.02
N GLU A 6 16.32 0.77 0.87
CA GLU A 6 16.49 0.56 2.32
C GLU A 6 16.07 -0.84 2.81
N ASN A 7 15.01 -1.40 2.22
CA ASN A 7 14.52 -2.73 2.56
C ASN A 7 13.72 -3.34 1.40
N TYR A 8 13.41 -4.64 1.49
CA TYR A 8 12.70 -5.39 0.44
C TYR A 8 11.23 -5.69 0.79
N TYR A 9 10.61 -4.89 1.68
CA TYR A 9 9.24 -5.12 2.15
C TYR A 9 8.20 -4.58 1.15
N PHE A 10 8.20 -5.13 -0.07
CA PHE A 10 7.42 -4.59 -1.19
C PHE A 10 5.93 -4.86 -1.10
N VAL A 11 5.54 -6.11 -0.83
CA VAL A 11 4.15 -6.55 -0.80
C VAL A 11 4.00 -7.60 0.30
N SER A 12 2.92 -7.52 1.06
CA SER A 12 2.51 -8.55 1.99
C SER A 12 0.99 -8.58 2.06
N GLY A 13 0.42 -9.66 2.55
CA GLY A 13 -1.02 -9.75 2.75
C GLY A 13 -1.40 -11.05 3.43
N ASN A 14 -2.61 -11.06 3.96
CA ASN A 14 -3.25 -12.23 4.54
C ASN A 14 -4.76 -12.17 4.20
N LEU A 15 -5.58 -13.01 4.83
CA LEU A 15 -7.03 -13.01 4.59
C LEU A 15 -7.73 -11.72 5.06
N GLU A 16 -7.07 -10.91 5.87
CA GLU A 16 -7.64 -9.69 6.47
C GLU A 16 -7.22 -8.42 5.72
N SER A 17 -6.16 -8.47 4.91
CA SER A 17 -5.57 -7.26 4.32
C SER A 17 -4.54 -7.50 3.21
N LEU A 18 -4.40 -6.50 2.33
CA LEU A 18 -3.33 -6.38 1.35
C LEU A 18 -2.49 -5.13 1.65
N HIS A 19 -1.16 -5.27 1.63
CA HIS A 19 -0.21 -4.21 1.90
C HIS A 19 0.81 -4.06 0.79
N ILE A 20 1.14 -2.81 0.45
CA ILE A 20 2.23 -2.44 -0.46
C ILE A 20 3.15 -1.44 0.23
N GLY A 21 4.45 -1.76 0.29
CA GLY A 21 5.49 -0.97 0.95
C GLY A 21 5.35 -0.99 2.46
N ALA A 22 6.44 -1.19 3.20
CA ALA A 22 6.38 -1.26 4.66
C ALA A 22 7.64 -0.71 5.35
N GLY A 23 7.65 -0.78 6.67
CA GLY A 23 8.74 -0.31 7.53
C GLY A 23 8.37 1.00 8.22
N GLY A 24 9.04 1.30 9.34
CA GLY A 24 8.73 2.49 10.13
C GLY A 24 7.35 2.48 10.81
N GLY A 25 6.67 1.32 10.87
CA GLY A 25 5.39 1.15 11.57
C GLY A 25 4.14 1.33 10.70
N GLY A 26 4.27 1.62 9.40
CA GLY A 26 3.14 1.78 8.49
C GLY A 26 3.37 1.13 7.12
N PHE A 27 2.34 1.25 6.25
CA PHE A 27 2.36 0.76 4.88
C PHE A 27 2.14 1.91 3.89
N ALA A 28 2.80 1.86 2.72
CA ALA A 28 2.55 2.88 1.71
C ALA A 28 1.10 2.84 1.23
N LEU A 29 0.56 1.63 1.07
CA LEU A 29 -0.85 1.38 0.83
C LEU A 29 -1.28 0.15 1.63
N TRP A 30 -2.36 0.29 2.38
CA TRP A 30 -3.06 -0.78 3.09
C TRP A 30 -4.50 -0.82 2.59
N LEU A 31 -5.03 -2.01 2.33
CA LEU A 31 -6.44 -2.24 2.01
C LEU A 31 -6.96 -3.39 2.89
N ASP A 32 -8.19 -3.24 3.38
CA ASP A 32 -8.87 -4.29 4.15
C ASP A 32 -9.32 -5.48 3.27
N ALA A 33 -9.79 -6.55 3.92
CA ALA A 33 -10.24 -7.78 3.28
C ALA A 33 -11.35 -7.58 2.25
N ASP A 34 -12.25 -6.63 2.52
CA ASP A 34 -13.40 -6.32 1.68
C ASP A 34 -13.06 -5.32 0.57
N LEU A 35 -11.80 -4.84 0.51
CA LEU A 35 -11.33 -3.81 -0.41
C LEU A 35 -12.17 -2.53 -0.37
N ASN A 36 -12.69 -2.17 0.81
CA ASN A 36 -13.56 -1.03 1.04
C ASN A 36 -12.88 0.07 1.86
N HIS A 37 -12.04 -0.29 2.83
CA HIS A 37 -11.26 0.67 3.60
C HIS A 37 -9.79 0.58 3.21
N GLY A 38 -9.16 1.74 3.12
CA GLY A 38 -7.73 1.83 2.91
C GLY A 38 -7.08 2.85 3.81
N ALA A 39 -5.76 2.70 3.98
CA ALA A 39 -4.92 3.64 4.67
C ALA A 39 -3.58 3.82 3.95
N SER A 40 -2.96 4.98 4.09
CA SER A 40 -1.66 5.29 3.49
C SER A 40 -0.76 6.06 4.44
N PHE A 41 0.46 5.55 4.61
CA PHE A 41 1.48 6.11 5.50
C PHE A 41 2.77 6.37 4.73
N PRO A 42 3.66 7.22 5.26
CA PRO A 42 5.04 7.19 4.85
C PRO A 42 5.65 5.81 5.10
N CYS A 43 6.45 5.30 4.17
CA CYS A 43 7.21 4.08 4.40
C CYS A 43 8.66 4.20 3.90
N PRO A 44 9.63 3.55 4.56
CA PRO A 44 11.01 3.51 4.11
C PRO A 44 11.21 2.74 2.80
N THR A 45 10.39 1.72 2.47
CA THR A 45 10.56 0.95 1.21
C THR A 45 10.52 1.84 -0.03
N PHE A 46 9.70 2.89 -0.03
CA PHE A 46 9.51 3.77 -1.19
C PHE A 46 9.82 5.24 -0.92
N ASN A 47 10.11 5.61 0.34
CA ASN A 47 10.25 6.99 0.81
C ASN A 47 9.11 7.89 0.31
N ASN A 48 7.88 7.39 0.38
CA ASN A 48 6.67 8.12 0.01
C ASN A 48 6.13 8.91 1.21
N PRO A 49 5.42 10.03 1.00
CA PRO A 49 4.43 10.56 1.94
C PRO A 49 3.12 9.75 1.84
N PRO A 50 2.09 10.03 2.65
CA PRO A 50 0.75 9.50 2.42
C PRO A 50 0.29 9.77 0.99
N LEU A 51 -0.33 8.76 0.36
CA LEU A 51 -0.73 8.76 -1.05
C LEU A 51 -2.10 9.39 -1.28
N SER A 52 -2.84 9.64 -0.20
CA SER A 52 -4.18 10.24 -0.17
C SER A 52 -4.18 11.51 0.69
N THR A 53 -5.18 12.36 0.49
CA THR A 53 -5.35 13.62 1.25
C THR A 53 -5.48 13.37 2.76
N HIS A 54 -6.14 12.28 3.13
CA HIS A 54 -6.26 11.80 4.50
C HIS A 54 -5.60 10.45 4.61
N GLN A 55 -5.06 10.13 5.79
CA GLN A 55 -4.43 8.84 6.03
C GLN A 55 -5.38 7.68 5.71
N ASP A 56 -6.61 7.75 6.22
CA ASP A 56 -7.65 6.75 6.01
C ASP A 56 -8.61 7.21 4.89
N PHE A 57 -9.09 6.27 4.08
CA PHE A 57 -9.99 6.54 2.96
C PHE A 57 -10.93 5.37 2.67
N ILE A 58 -12.04 5.68 2.00
CA ILE A 58 -12.96 4.68 1.45
C ILE A 58 -12.60 4.44 -0.02
N VAL A 59 -12.50 3.18 -0.38
CA VAL A 59 -12.24 2.73 -1.74
C VAL A 59 -13.54 2.82 -2.53
N GLN A 60 -13.49 3.48 -3.68
CA GLN A 60 -14.63 3.54 -4.58
C GLN A 60 -14.62 2.35 -5.56
N ASP A 61 -13.47 2.11 -6.19
CA ASP A 61 -13.26 1.01 -7.14
C ASP A 61 -11.81 0.52 -7.03
N VAL A 62 -11.58 -0.77 -7.29
CA VAL A 62 -10.24 -1.37 -7.44
C VAL A 62 -10.14 -2.06 -8.79
N GLU A 63 -9.11 -1.71 -9.55
CA GLU A 63 -8.80 -2.37 -10.82
C GLU A 63 -7.44 -3.05 -10.75
N VAL A 64 -7.36 -4.29 -11.21
CA VAL A 64 -6.10 -5.04 -11.33
C VAL A 64 -5.89 -5.44 -12.78
N TRP A 65 -4.81 -4.95 -13.35
CA TRP A 65 -4.46 -5.15 -14.75
C TRP A 65 -3.29 -6.12 -14.88
N THR A 66 -3.34 -7.02 -15.87
CA THR A 66 -2.20 -7.88 -16.23
C THR A 66 -1.77 -7.61 -17.66
N VAL A 67 -0.47 -7.65 -17.91
CA VAL A 67 0.08 -7.61 -19.27
C VAL A 67 0.50 -9.02 -19.63
N ARG A 68 -0.02 -9.54 -20.75
CA ARG A 68 0.47 -10.77 -21.35
C ARG A 68 1.46 -10.42 -22.46
N GLY A 69 2.68 -10.94 -22.34
CA GLY A 69 3.67 -10.95 -23.41
C GLY A 69 3.49 -12.15 -24.32
#